data_AF-A0A1D3MSG6-F1
#
_entry.id   AF-A0A1D3MSG6-F1
#
_cell.length_a   1.000
_cell.length_b   1.000
_cell.length_c   1.000
_cell.angle_alpha   90.00
_cell.angle_beta   90.00
_cell.angle_gamma   90.00
#
_symmetry.space_group_name_H-M   'P 1'
#
loop_
_entity.id
_entity.type
_entity.pdbx_description
1 polymer ?
#
loop_
_entity_poly.entity_id
_entity_poly.type
_entity_poly.pdbx_seq_one_letter_code
_entity_poly.pdbx_strand_id
1 'polypeptide(L)'
;MKLCMEFARDKQNPLETGYYSSVSIAVLDEEEEMIEFYIIPIWKCENVFLGMSIQSRILGSKKIGELVDESYYEIEEELKEQLEEYLE
;
A
#
# COMPACT_ATOMS: atom_id res chain seq x y z
N MET A 1 -4.00 23.18 6.37
CA MET A 1 -3.85 21.71 6.48
C MET A 1 -2.74 21.27 5.56
N LYS A 2 -1.95 20.27 5.98
CA LYS A 2 -0.81 19.75 5.24
C LYS A 2 -0.88 18.23 5.23
N LEU A 3 -0.64 17.61 4.08
CA LEU A 3 -0.54 16.16 3.96
C LEU A 3 0.93 15.74 3.95
N CYS A 4 1.25 14.73 4.73
CA CYS A 4 2.52 14.03 4.67
C CYS A 4 2.24 12.59 4.24
N MET A 5 2.97 12.12 3.23
CA MET A 5 2.81 10.78 2.67
C MET A 5 4.12 10.03 2.72
N GLU A 6 4.03 8.74 3.03
CA GLU A 6 5.17 7.84 3.00
C GLU A 6 4.73 6.47 2.51
N PHE A 7 5.38 5.97 1.46
CA PHE A 7 5.17 4.60 1.01
C PHE A 7 6.12 3.65 1.75
N ALA A 8 5.55 2.56 2.25
CA ALA A 8 6.26 1.47 2.88
C ALA A 8 6.08 0.16 2.09
N ARG A 9 7.12 -0.68 2.07
CA ARG A 9 7.07 -2.06 1.60
C ARG A 9 7.91 -2.97 2.46
N ASP A 10 7.39 -4.18 2.68
CA ASP A 10 8.06 -5.16 3.52
C ASP A 10 9.14 -5.95 2.75
N LYS A 11 9.02 -6.00 1.42
CA LYS A 11 9.86 -6.82 0.54
C LYS A 11 10.15 -6.12 -0.78
N GLN A 12 11.21 -6.54 -1.49
CA GLN A 12 11.54 -5.98 -2.80
C GLN A 12 10.72 -6.58 -3.93
N ASN A 13 10.46 -7.90 -3.90
CA ASN A 13 9.78 -8.61 -4.98
C ASN A 13 8.26 -8.65 -4.73
N PRO A 14 7.42 -7.99 -5.55
CA PRO A 14 5.95 -7.98 -5.42
C PRO A 14 5.32 -9.36 -5.47
N LEU A 15 5.98 -10.31 -6.12
CA LEU A 15 5.52 -11.70 -6.22
C LEU A 15 6.10 -12.59 -5.12
N GLU A 16 6.75 -12.05 -4.09
CA GLU A 16 7.16 -12.86 -2.94
C GLU A 16 6.00 -13.08 -1.97
N THR A 17 5.75 -14.31 -1.51
CA THR A 17 4.66 -14.58 -0.56
C THR A 17 4.89 -13.80 0.73
N GLY A 18 3.84 -13.12 1.21
CA GLY A 18 3.92 -12.17 2.31
C GLY A 18 4.48 -10.81 1.91
N TYR A 19 4.60 -10.50 0.61
CA TYR A 19 4.81 -9.13 0.17
C TYR A 19 3.60 -8.30 0.58
N TYR A 20 3.88 -7.11 1.10
CA TYR A 20 2.90 -6.11 1.44
C TYR A 20 3.53 -4.74 1.21
N SER A 21 2.78 -3.86 0.55
CA SER A 21 3.09 -2.45 0.44
C SER A 21 1.88 -1.62 0.84
N SER A 22 2.14 -0.42 1.34
CA SER A 22 1.12 0.51 1.77
C SER A 22 1.61 1.94 1.68
N VAL A 23 0.68 2.88 1.53
CA VAL A 23 0.95 4.29 1.74
C VAL A 23 0.37 4.71 3.09
N SER A 24 1.19 5.39 3.85
CA SER A 24 0.79 6.06 5.09
C SER A 24 0.53 7.53 4.77
N ILE A 25 -0.61 8.04 5.22
CA ILE A 25 -1.03 9.43 5.03
C ILE A 25 -1.27 10.04 6.40
N ALA A 26 -0.56 11.11 6.71
CA ALA A 26 -0.78 11.93 7.89
C ALA A 26 -1.36 13.29 7.47
N VAL A 27 -2.45 13.68 8.12
CA VAL A 27 -3.06 15.01 7.95
C VAL A 27 -2.65 15.85 9.14
N LEU A 28 -2.00 16.98 8.86
CA LEU A 28 -1.55 17.95 9.84
C LEU A 28 -2.40 19.23 9.76
N ASP A 29 -2.71 19.81 10.91
CA ASP A 29 -3.39 21.10 11.00
C ASP A 29 -2.41 22.30 10.79
N GLU A 30 -2.83 23.50 11.16
CA GLU A 30 -2.01 24.71 11.03
C GLU A 30 -0.85 24.78 12.04
N GLU A 31 -0.94 24.05 13.15
CA GLU A 31 0.10 23.96 14.20
C GLU A 31 1.07 22.79 13.96
N GLU A 32 0.96 22.14 12.79
CA GLU A 32 1.64 20.90 12.42
C GLU A 32 1.30 19.70 13.33
N GLU A 33 0.19 19.75 14.06
CA GLU A 33 -0.28 18.60 14.85
C GLU A 33 -1.01 17.60 13.96
N MET A 34 -0.71 16.31 14.15
CA MET A 34 -1.37 15.24 13.42
C MET A 34 -2.79 15.04 13.94
N ILE A 35 -3.76 15.32 13.08
CA ILE A 35 -5.18 15.19 13.38
C ILE A 35 -5.77 13.89 12.82
N GLU A 36 -5.22 13.38 11.73
CA GLU A 36 -5.66 12.11 11.12
C GLU A 36 -4.48 11.32 10.56
N PHE A 37 -4.62 9.99 10.58
CA PHE A 37 -3.62 9.07 10.05
C PHE A 37 -4.27 7.85 9.40
N TYR A 38 -3.84 7.53 8.18
CA TYR A 38 -4.35 6.43 7.38
C TYR A 38 -3.20 5.55 6.91
N ILE A 39 -3.39 4.23 6.95
CA ILE A 39 -2.52 3.27 6.25
C ILE A 39 -3.37 2.57 5.22
N ILE A 40 -3.05 2.77 3.95
CA ILE A 40 -3.78 2.21 2.82
C ILE A 40 -2.91 1.13 2.19
N PRO A 41 -3.31 -0.16 2.24
CA PRO A 41 -2.62 -1.22 1.52
C PRO A 41 -2.73 -0.99 0.01
N ILE A 42 -1.60 -1.10 -0.69
CA ILE A 42 -1.54 -0.96 -2.15
C ILE A 42 -1.49 -2.35 -2.77
N TRP A 43 -0.39 -3.07 -2.54
CA TRP A 43 -0.20 -4.39 -3.11
C TRP A 43 0.15 -5.42 -2.05
N LYS A 44 -0.32 -6.63 -2.28
CA LYS A 44 -0.04 -7.78 -1.43
C LYS A 44 0.20 -9.01 -2.27
N CYS A 45 1.06 -9.90 -1.79
CA CYS A 45 1.14 -11.24 -2.33
C CYS A 45 0.86 -12.26 -1.23
N GLU A 46 -0.23 -12.99 -1.39
CA GLU A 46 -0.75 -13.91 -0.40
C GLU A 46 -1.07 -15.28 -1.00
N ASN A 47 -1.13 -16.29 -0.14
CA ASN A 47 -1.73 -17.55 -0.54
C ASN A 47 -3.21 -17.51 -0.17
N VAL A 48 -4.05 -18.03 -1.05
CA VAL A 48 -5.49 -18.10 -0.86
C VAL A 48 -5.95 -19.55 -1.00
N PHE A 49 -6.74 -20.01 -0.05
CA PHE A 49 -7.39 -21.32 -0.10
C PHE A 49 -8.88 -21.17 0.17
N LEU A 50 -9.71 -21.62 -0.78
CA LEU A 50 -11.18 -21.47 -0.72
C LEU A 50 -11.64 -20.02 -0.45
N GLY A 51 -10.90 -19.03 -0.96
CA GLY A 51 -11.17 -17.61 -0.76
C GLY A 51 -10.60 -17.02 0.54
N MET A 52 -10.00 -17.83 1.42
CA MET A 52 -9.37 -17.37 2.66
C MET A 52 -7.87 -17.13 2.46
N SER A 53 -7.37 -15.99 2.94
CA SER A 53 -5.92 -15.72 3.00
C SER A 53 -5.27 -16.64 4.03
N ILE A 54 -4.13 -17.23 3.67
CA ILE A 54 -3.34 -18.11 4.54
C ILE A 54 -1.86 -17.76 4.45
N GLN A 55 -1.17 -17.85 5.60
CA GLN A 55 0.27 -17.57 5.66
C GLN A 55 1.12 -18.69 5.06
N SER A 56 0.69 -19.94 5.20
CA SER A 56 1.42 -21.12 4.73
C SER A 56 0.87 -21.63 3.40
N ARG A 57 1.75 -22.12 2.51
CA ARG A 57 1.32 -22.75 1.26
C ARG A 57 0.85 -24.18 1.53
N ILE A 58 -0.45 -24.43 1.38
CA ILE A 58 -1.04 -25.77 1.52
C ILE A 58 -1.46 -26.33 0.15
N LEU A 59 -1.68 -27.64 0.06
CA LEU A 59 -2.15 -28.27 -1.18
C LEU A 59 -3.50 -27.69 -1.61
N GLY A 60 -3.62 -27.32 -2.90
CA GLY A 60 -4.82 -26.70 -3.45
C GLY A 60 -4.95 -25.19 -3.20
N SER A 61 -4.02 -24.58 -2.44
CA SER A 61 -3.95 -23.12 -2.35
C SER A 61 -3.38 -22.50 -3.62
N LYS A 62 -3.78 -21.25 -3.90
CA LYS A 62 -3.28 -20.43 -5.00
C LYS A 62 -2.46 -19.29 -4.44
N LYS A 63 -1.40 -18.89 -5.13
CA LYS A 63 -0.69 -17.65 -4.84
C LYS A 63 -1.30 -16.55 -5.69
N ILE A 64 -1.68 -15.45 -5.07
CA ILE A 64 -2.21 -14.26 -5.72
C ILE A 64 -1.26 -13.12 -5.38
N GLY A 65 -0.92 -12.32 -6.37
CA GLY A 65 -0.09 -11.13 -6.23
C GLY A 65 -0.33 -10.23 -7.43
N GLU A 66 0.03 -8.97 -7.27
CA GLU A 66 -0.19 -7.95 -8.30
C GLU A 66 0.99 -7.93 -9.28
N LEU A 67 0.66 -7.79 -10.57
CA LEU A 67 1.65 -7.49 -11.60
C LEU A 67 1.87 -5.98 -11.59
N VAL A 68 2.97 -5.61 -10.95
CA VAL A 68 3.37 -4.22 -10.79
C VAL A 68 4.27 -3.84 -11.96
N ASP A 69 3.68 -3.17 -12.96
CA ASP A 69 4.43 -2.62 -14.10
C ASP A 69 4.96 -1.20 -13.80
N GLU A 70 4.34 -0.51 -12.85
CA GLU A 70 4.73 0.83 -12.37
C GLU A 70 5.84 0.74 -11.32
N SER A 71 6.81 1.65 -11.40
CA SER A 71 7.81 1.81 -10.36
C SER A 71 7.22 2.44 -9.10
N TYR A 72 7.87 2.20 -7.96
CA TYR A 72 7.55 2.85 -6.69
C TYR A 72 7.32 4.37 -6.83
N TYR A 73 8.17 5.04 -7.60
CA TYR A 73 8.15 6.49 -7.76
C TYR A 73 6.95 6.98 -8.54
N GLU A 74 6.53 6.22 -9.56
CA GLU A 74 5.36 6.57 -10.37
C GLU A 74 4.07 6.54 -9.54
N ILE A 75 3.91 5.52 -8.69
CA ILE A 75 2.74 5.42 -7.79
C ILE A 75 2.74 6.54 -6.75
N GLU A 76 3.91 6.86 -6.19
CA GLU A 76 4.05 7.90 -5.17
C GLU A 76 3.66 9.27 -5.73
N GLU A 77 4.10 9.59 -6.95
CA GLU A 77 3.69 10.81 -7.65
C GLU A 77 2.21 10.82 -7.98
N GLU A 78 1.65 9.75 -8.57
CA GLU A 78 0.24 9.68 -8.94
C GLU A 78 -0.68 9.84 -7.71
N LEU A 79 -0.36 9.16 -6.61
CA LEU A 79 -1.12 9.30 -5.36
C LEU A 79 -1.04 10.71 -4.79
N LYS A 80 0.13 11.36 -4.90
CA LYS A 80 0.32 12.72 -4.42
C LYS A 80 -0.50 13.71 -5.26
N GLU A 81 -0.46 13.59 -6.58
CA GLU A 81 -1.25 14.43 -7.50
C GLU A 81 -2.75 14.31 -7.23
N GLN A 82 -3.27 13.08 -7.07
CA GLN A 82 -4.67 12.85 -6.74
C GLN A 82 -5.06 13.51 -5.41
N LEU A 83 -4.22 13.38 -4.37
CA LEU A 83 -4.52 13.95 -3.05
C LEU A 83 -4.43 15.48 -3.03
N GLU A 84 -3.51 16.08 -3.78
CA GLU A 84 -3.44 17.53 -3.97
C GLU A 84 -4.69 18.06 -4.68
N GLU A 85 -5.19 17.37 -5.72
CA GLU A 85 -6.45 17.72 -6.40
C GLU A 85 -7.68 17.65 -5.46
N TYR A 86 -7.73 16.66 -4.55
CA TYR A 86 -8.82 16.55 -3.58
C TYR A 86 -8.84 17.66 -2.51
N LEU A 87 -7.72 18.35 -2.29
CA LEU A 87 -7.59 19.41 -1.28
C LEU A 87 -7.85 20.83 -1.81
N GLU A 88 -7.89 21.01 -3.13
CA GLU A 88 -8.27 22.26 -3.80
C GLU A 88 -9.79 22.49 -3.79
#